data_AF-A0A485B619-F1
#
_entry.id   AF-A0A485B619-F1
#
_cell.length_a   1.000
_cell.length_b   1.000
_cell.length_c   1.000
_cell.angle_alpha   90.00
_cell.angle_beta   90.00
_cell.angle_gamma   90.00
#
_symmetry.space_group_name_H-M   'P 1'
#
loop_
_entity.id
_entity.type
_entity.pdbx_description
1 polymer ?
#
loop_
_entity_poly.entity_id
_entity_poly.type
_entity_poly.pdbx_seq_one_letter_code
_entity_poly.pdbx_strand_id
1 'polypeptide(L)' 'MKPLYDEILEQDPGMEHVYTKVNGQRIHCVVAGKGQPVLLIPGWPQTWYTWRHVMRALAAAGFQR' A
#
# COMPACT_ATOMS: atom_id res chain seq x y z
N MET A 1 -16.77 13.11 -13.18
CA MET A 1 -15.38 12.68 -13.42
C MET A 1 -14.77 12.41 -12.05
N LYS A 2 -14.47 11.16 -11.74
CA LYS A 2 -13.94 10.76 -10.43
C LYS A 2 -12.42 10.99 -10.45
N PRO A 3 -11.79 11.54 -9.40
CA PRO A 3 -10.35 11.68 -9.35
C PRO A 3 -9.67 10.33 -9.60
N LEU A 4 -8.59 10.30 -10.40
CA LEU A 4 -7.78 9.10 -10.63
C LEU A 4 -7.37 8.41 -9.31
N TYR A 5 -7.23 9.20 -8.25
CA TYR A 5 -6.99 8.73 -6.89
C TYR A 5 -8.12 7.82 -6.37
N ASP A 6 -9.37 8.25 -6.50
CA ASP A 6 -10.54 7.52 -6.02
C ASP A 6 -10.78 6.24 -6.84
N GLU A 7 -10.40 6.21 -8.12
CA GLU A 7 -10.41 4.98 -8.93
C GLU A 7 -9.34 3.98 -8.45
N ILE A 8 -8.16 4.45 -8.02
CA ILE A 8 -7.13 3.59 -7.43
C ILE A 8 -7.62 3.03 -6.08
N LEU A 9 -8.33 3.84 -5.27
CA LEU A 9 -8.90 3.41 -3.99
C LEU A 9 -9.95 2.30 -4.15
N GLU A 10 -10.68 2.29 -5.27
CA GLU A 10 -11.74 1.30 -5.52
C GLU A 10 -11.26 0.00 -6.15
N GLN A 11 -10.03 -0.05 -6.67
CA GLN A 11 -9.52 -1.19 -7.43
C GLN A 11 -8.85 -2.30 -6.61
N ASP A 12 -8.65 -2.13 -5.30
CA ASP A 12 -8.02 -3.17 -4.45
C ASP A 12 -8.79 -3.37 -3.13
N PRO A 13 -9.85 -4.19 -3.11
CA PRO A 13 -10.70 -4.43 -1.93
C PRO A 13 -9.99 -5.16 -0.75
N GLY A 14 -8.68 -5.39 -0.83
CA GLY A 14 -7.84 -5.94 0.23
C GLY A 14 -6.71 -5.02 0.70
N MET A 15 -6.70 -3.76 0.24
CA MET A 15 -5.69 -2.77 0.61
C MET A 15 -6.30 -1.71 1.53
N GLU A 16 -5.78 -1.61 2.75
CA GLU A 16 -6.15 -0.59 3.71
C GLU A 16 -5.21 0.61 3.58
N HIS A 17 -5.78 1.79 3.37
CA HIS A 17 -5.01 3.03 3.29
C HIS A 17 -4.89 3.64 4.68
N VAL A 18 -3.69 3.71 5.22
CA VAL A 18 -3.43 4.22 6.57
C VAL A 18 -2.51 5.42 6.54
N TYR A 19 -2.73 6.37 7.44
CA TYR A 19 -1.81 7.48 7.68
C TYR A 19 -1.18 7.30 9.05
N THR A 20 0.11 7.00 9.08
CA THR A 20 0.86 6.87 10.33
C THR A 20 1.69 8.12 10.61
N LYS A 21 1.97 8.38 11.88
CA LYS A 21 2.87 9.44 12.31
C LYS A 21 4.22 8.83 12.68
N VAL A 22 5.26 9.22 11.96
CA VAL A 22 6.66 8.83 12.25
C VAL A 22 7.45 10.11 12.49
N ASN A 23 8.07 10.24 13.66
CA ASN A 23 8.85 11.43 14.05
C ASN A 23 8.11 12.77 13.81
N GLY A 24 6.81 12.80 14.08
CA GLY A 24 5.96 13.98 13.88
C GLY A 24 5.47 14.21 12.44
N GLN A 25 6.01 13.49 11.46
CA GLN A 25 5.59 13.58 10.06
C GLN A 25 4.48 12.57 9.75
N ARG A 26 3.45 13.02 9.02
CA ARG A 26 2.38 12.15 8.53
C ARG A 26 2.83 11.45 7.25
N ILE A 27 2.77 10.14 7.23
CA ILE A 27 3.16 9.28 6.10
C ILE A 27 1.92 8.48 5.66
N HIS A 28 1.64 8.48 4.36
CA HIS A 28 0.64 7.61 3.75
C HIS A 28 1.26 6.24 3.48
N CYS A 29 0.59 5.19 3.97
CA CYS A 29 0.95 3.80 3.73
C CYS A 29 -0.27 3.04 3.22
N VAL A 30 0.00 1.94 2.52
CA VAL A 30 -1.03 0.99 2.09
C VAL A 30 -0.68 -0.37 2.68
N VAL A 31 -1.60 -0.91 3.47
CA VAL A 31 -1.40 -2.14 4.25
C VAL A 31 -2.28 -3.25 3.67
N ALA A 32 -1.73 -4.46 3.52
CA ALA A 32 -2.50 -5.61 3.02
C ALA A 32 -1.97 -6.95 3.54
N GLY A 33 -2.89 -7.87 3.83
CA GLY A 33 -2.58 -9.22 4.34
C GLY A 33 -2.50 -9.30 5.88
N LYS A 34 -2.20 -10.49 6.40
CA LYS A 34 -2.06 -10.77 7.84
C LYS A 34 -0.88 -11.74 8.01
N GLY A 35 0.15 -11.36 8.76
CA GLY A 35 1.39 -12.14 8.88
C GLY A 35 2.62 -11.29 9.18
N GLN A 36 3.82 -11.81 8.88
CA GLN A 36 5.07 -11.09 9.13
C GLN A 36 5.15 -9.83 8.24
N PRO A 37 5.48 -8.64 8.80
CA PRO A 37 5.49 -7.39 8.07
C PRO A 37 6.67 -7.28 7.08
N VAL A 38 6.41 -6.74 5.89
CA VAL A 38 7.42 -6.41 4.87
C VAL A 38 7.21 -4.97 4.42
N LEU A 39 8.22 -4.11 4.60
CA LEU A 39 8.15 -2.70 4.20
C LEU A 39 8.63 -2.52 2.75
N LEU A 40 7.78 -1.93 1.90
CA LEU A 40 8.11 -1.60 0.51
C LEU A 40 8.25 -0.09 0.34
N ILE A 41 9.45 0.36 0.00
CA ILE A 41 9.75 1.79 -0.22
C ILE A 41 9.95 2.00 -1.72
N PRO A 42 9.09 2.77 -2.40
CA PRO A 42 9.30 3.09 -3.82
C PRO A 42 10.48 4.05 -4.00
N GLY A 43 11.14 3.96 -5.15
CA GLY A 43 12.14 4.93 -5.59
C GLY A 43 11.50 6.18 -6.21
N TRP A 44 12.33 7.12 -6.67
CA TRP A 44 11.86 8.26 -7.47
C TRP A 44 11.94 7.93 -8.97
N PRO A 45 10.97 8.34 -9.82
CA PRO A 45 9.73 9.08 -9.55
C PRO A 45 8.50 8.14 -9.42
N GLN A 46 8.51 7.23 -8.45
CA GLN A 46 7.47 6.22 -8.28
C GLN A 46 6.67 6.42 -6.98
N THR A 47 5.46 5.86 -6.92
CA THR A 47 4.62 5.80 -5.72
C THR A 47 4.45 4.35 -5.26
N TRP A 48 3.72 4.12 -4.17
CA TRP A 48 3.39 2.78 -3.67
C TRP A 48 2.76 1.88 -4.74
N TYR A 49 2.05 2.46 -5.71
CA TYR A 49 1.31 1.73 -6.75
C TYR A 49 2.19 0.86 -7.66
N THR A 50 3.49 1.16 -7.73
CA THR A 50 4.49 0.30 -8.39
C THR A 50 4.49 -1.10 -7.80
N TRP A 51 4.22 -1.23 -6.50
CA TRP A 51 4.28 -2.47 -5.76
C TRP A 51 2.97 -3.27 -5.75
N ARG A 52 1.87 -2.80 -6.36
CA ARG A 52 0.55 -3.46 -6.28
C ARG A 52 0.57 -4.97 -6.59
N HIS A 53 1.36 -5.38 -7.58
CA HIS A 53 1.50 -6.79 -7.97
C HIS A 53 2.28 -7.60 -6.93
N VAL A 54 3.36 -7.02 -6.39
CA VAL A 54 4.18 -7.62 -5.33
C VAL A 54 3.37 -7.74 -4.03
N MET A 55 2.54 -6.73 -3.73
CA MET A 55 1.63 -6.77 -2.60
C MET A 55 0.61 -7.92 -2.76
N ARG A 56 -0.07 -8.04 -3.90
CA ARG A 56 -1.01 -9.15 -4.11
C ARG A 56 -0.33 -10.53 -3.93
N ALA A 57 0.85 -10.72 -4.50
CA ALA A 57 1.59 -11.98 -4.43
C ALA A 57 1.99 -12.37 -3.00
N LEU A 58 2.58 -11.43 -2.26
CA LEU A 58 3.00 -11.68 -0.90
C LEU A 58 1.79 -11.84 0.07
N ALA A 59 0.62 -11.29 -0.26
CA ALA A 59 -0.57 -11.41 0.60
C ALA A 59 -1.15 -12.82 0.48
N ALA A 60 -1.15 -13.35 -0.75
CA ALA A 60 -1.45 -14.76 -1.00
C ALA A 60 -0.46 -15.70 -0.31
N ALA A 61 0.80 -15.28 -0.13
CA ALA A 61 1.83 -16.04 0.57
C ALA A 61 1.77 -15.93 2.11
N GLY A 62 0.79 -15.22 2.69
CA GLY A 62 0.61 -15.12 4.15
C GLY A 62 1.49 -14.08 4.85
N PHE A 63 2.05 -13.12 4.12
CA PHE A 63 2.78 -11.99 4.70
C PHE A 63 1.88 -10.76 4.83
N GLN A 64 2.18 -9.91 5.81
CA GLN A 64 1.61 -8.56 5.92
C GLN A 64 2.57 -7.56 5.27
N ARG A 65 2.05 -6.57 4.56
CA ARG A 65 2.80 -5.43 4.01
C ARG A 65 2.20 -4.14 4.47
#